data_AF-A0A925NHA6-F1
#
_entry.id   AF-A0A925NHA6-F1
#
_cell.length_a   1.000
_cell.length_b   1.000
_cell.length_c   1.000
_cell.angle_alpha   90.00
_cell.angle_beta   90.00
_cell.angle_gamma   90.00
#
_symmetry.space_group_name_H-M   'P 1'
#
loop_
_entity.id
_entity.type
_entity.pdbx_description
1 polymer ?
#
loop_
_entity_poly.entity_id
_entity_poly.type
_entity_poly.pdbx_seq_one_letter_code
_entity_poly.pdbx_strand_id
1 'polypeptide(L)'
;VLDEDCEDLPSIRAERGPGNRSWVRSSTRTILEKLFSDPEIRQAKGLFITPFKAQAKNIASYYAENLVDSEELRVKYFSIIEREYQMTKTAILQISQQDELLDETLYLRKSIELRNPYVDPLSYLQVQFLKKVRAQGDDERKSLLDYVLMSITGVASGLQSTG
;
A
#
# COMPACT_ATOMS: atom_id res chain seq x y z
N VAL A 1 -31.72 -18.80 5.46
CA VAL A 1 -32.17 -17.86 6.54
C VAL A 1 -31.87 -16.41 6.18
N LEU A 2 -31.91 -16.09 4.89
CA LEU A 2 -32.12 -14.74 4.38
C LEU A 2 -32.91 -14.94 3.08
N ASP A 3 -34.10 -15.52 3.22
CA ASP A 3 -34.93 -16.00 2.10
C ASP A 3 -36.37 -15.52 2.22
N GLU A 4 -36.60 -14.24 2.55
CA GLU A 4 -37.98 -13.68 2.54
C GLU A 4 -38.18 -12.42 1.70
N ASP A 5 -37.18 -11.93 0.96
CA ASP A 5 -37.37 -10.89 -0.06
C ASP A 5 -36.72 -11.31 -1.38
N CYS A 6 -37.26 -12.35 -2.00
CA CYS A 6 -36.84 -12.83 -3.32
C CYS A 6 -37.72 -12.19 -4.41
N GLU A 7 -37.56 -10.89 -4.64
CA GLU A 7 -37.82 -10.34 -5.97
C GLU A 7 -36.74 -10.90 -6.90
N ASP A 8 -37.14 -11.49 -8.04
CA ASP A 8 -36.29 -12.07 -9.09
C ASP A 8 -34.88 -11.46 -9.09
N LEU A 9 -33.86 -12.23 -8.69
CA LEU A 9 -32.45 -11.82 -8.79
C LEU A 9 -31.75 -12.49 -9.98
N PRO A 10 -31.90 -11.96 -11.21
CA PRO A 10 -30.97 -12.23 -12.31
C PRO A 10 -29.54 -11.73 -12.02
N SER A 11 -29.32 -11.03 -10.91
CA SER A 11 -28.19 -10.11 -10.70
C SER A 11 -26.91 -10.71 -10.10
N ILE A 12 -26.86 -12.04 -9.89
CA ILE A 12 -25.61 -12.78 -9.63
C ILE A 12 -24.98 -13.25 -10.96
N ARG A 13 -25.15 -12.48 -12.02
CA ARG A 13 -24.16 -12.42 -13.10
C ARG A 13 -23.64 -10.99 -13.12
N ALA A 14 -22.37 -10.83 -12.81
CA ALA A 14 -21.65 -9.62 -13.11
C ALA A 14 -21.57 -9.49 -14.65
N GLU A 15 -22.60 -8.93 -15.27
CA GLU A 15 -22.49 -8.46 -16.65
C GLU A 15 -21.47 -7.32 -16.67
N ARG A 16 -20.36 -7.54 -17.38
CA ARG A 16 -19.31 -6.53 -17.55
C ARG A 16 -19.88 -5.36 -18.37
N GLY A 17 -20.24 -4.27 -17.68
CA GLY A 17 -20.66 -3.01 -18.32
C GLY A 17 -19.49 -2.25 -18.97
N PRO A 18 -19.77 -1.35 -19.94
CA PRO A 18 -18.74 -0.64 -20.69
C PRO A 18 -18.07 0.40 -19.78
N GLY A 19 -16.74 0.34 -19.66
CA GLY A 19 -15.97 1.43 -19.05
C GLY A 19 -15.20 1.13 -17.76
N ASN A 20 -14.95 -0.14 -17.42
CA ASN A 20 -13.93 -0.51 -16.43
C ASN A 20 -14.07 0.16 -15.04
N ARG A 21 -15.31 0.42 -14.60
CA ARG A 21 -15.60 0.92 -13.25
C ARG A 21 -16.16 -0.21 -12.39
N SER A 22 -15.50 -0.49 -11.28
CA SER A 22 -16.00 -1.41 -10.26
C SER A 22 -17.22 -0.78 -9.59
N TRP A 23 -18.41 -1.38 -9.74
CA TRP A 23 -19.62 -0.90 -9.06
C TRP A 23 -19.65 -1.48 -7.65
N VAL A 24 -19.31 -0.66 -6.66
CA VAL A 24 -19.67 -0.90 -5.26
C VAL A 24 -21.16 -0.60 -5.13
N ARG A 25 -21.98 -1.62 -4.81
CA ARG A 25 -23.41 -1.42 -4.53
C ARG A 25 -23.58 -0.57 -3.27
N SER A 26 -24.67 0.20 -3.18
CA SER A 26 -25.02 0.99 -1.99
C SER A 26 -25.03 0.14 -0.70
N SER A 27 -25.47 -1.12 -0.79
CA SER A 27 -25.49 -2.06 0.35
C SER A 27 -24.11 -2.63 0.73
N THR A 28 -23.10 -2.53 -0.16
CA THR A 28 -21.79 -3.19 0.03
C THR A 28 -21.12 -2.71 1.32
N ARG A 29 -21.18 -1.40 1.59
CA ARG A 29 -20.58 -0.82 2.78
C ARG A 29 -21.17 -1.43 4.05
N THR A 30 -22.49 -1.47 4.16
CA THR A 30 -23.19 -2.03 5.32
C THR A 30 -22.90 -3.53 5.49
N ILE A 31 -22.76 -4.28 4.39
CA ILE A 31 -22.40 -5.70 4.44
C ILE A 31 -20.98 -5.86 4.96
N LEU A 32 -20.03 -5.08 4.46
CA LEU A 32 -18.63 -5.13 4.91
C LEU A 32 -18.50 -4.70 6.37
N GLU A 33 -19.17 -3.62 6.79
CA GLU A 33 -19.20 -3.19 8.20
C GLU A 33 -19.76 -4.29 9.12
N LYS A 34 -20.82 -5.00 8.70
CA LYS A 34 -21.35 -6.16 9.44
C LYS A 34 -20.36 -7.32 9.45
N LEU A 35 -19.76 -7.67 8.32
CA LEU A 35 -18.79 -8.76 8.21
C LEU A 35 -17.57 -8.52 9.10
N PHE A 36 -17.04 -7.29 9.10
CA PHE A 36 -15.90 -6.89 9.91
C PHE A 36 -16.29 -6.52 11.36
N SER A 37 -17.57 -6.56 11.74
CA SER A 37 -17.95 -6.45 13.15
C SER A 37 -17.57 -7.72 13.94
N ASP A 38 -17.43 -8.86 13.26
CA ASP A 38 -17.01 -10.13 13.85
C ASP A 38 -15.49 -10.12 14.19
N PRO A 39 -15.10 -10.31 15.46
CA PRO A 39 -13.69 -10.40 15.87
C PRO A 39 -12.91 -11.53 15.21
N GLU A 40 -13.53 -12.68 14.92
CA GLU A 40 -12.85 -13.82 14.29
C GLU A 40 -12.48 -13.50 12.84
N ILE A 41 -13.37 -12.81 12.13
CA ILE A 41 -13.11 -12.33 10.77
C ILE A 41 -12.00 -11.27 10.79
N ARG A 42 -12.04 -10.32 11.74
CA ARG A 42 -11.01 -9.28 11.82
C ARG A 42 -9.60 -9.85 12.09
N GLN A 43 -9.51 -10.90 12.90
CA GLN A 43 -8.26 -11.56 13.25
C GLN A 43 -7.87 -12.68 12.26
N ALA A 44 -8.68 -12.94 11.24
CA ALA A 44 -8.41 -13.97 10.26
C ALA A 44 -7.08 -13.68 9.52
N LYS A 45 -6.13 -14.61 9.65
CA LYS A 45 -4.82 -14.51 8.97
C LYS A 45 -5.02 -14.38 7.47
N GLY A 46 -4.44 -13.32 6.88
CA GLY A 46 -4.46 -13.09 5.43
C GLY A 46 -5.67 -12.32 4.91
N LEU A 47 -6.67 -12.00 5.75
CA LEU A 47 -7.79 -11.14 5.32
C LEU A 47 -7.36 -9.69 5.17
N PHE A 48 -6.47 -9.24 6.05
CA PHE A 48 -5.67 -8.04 5.90
C PHE A 48 -4.23 -8.49 5.72
N ILE A 49 -3.78 -8.72 4.49
CA ILE A 49 -2.34 -8.84 4.27
C ILE A 49 -1.74 -7.48 4.64
N THR A 50 -1.24 -7.43 5.88
CA THR A 50 -0.46 -6.40 6.57
C THR A 50 -0.66 -5.01 5.96
N PRO A 51 -1.66 -4.23 6.42
CA PRO A 51 -1.99 -2.99 5.77
C PRO A 51 -0.77 -2.07 5.84
N PHE A 52 -0.32 -1.63 4.67
CA PHE A 52 0.20 -0.29 4.45
C PHE A 52 1.22 0.16 5.50
N LYS A 53 2.50 -0.11 5.23
CA LYS A 53 3.58 0.47 6.04
C LYS A 53 3.43 1.99 6.14
N ALA A 54 3.22 2.44 7.38
CA ALA A 54 3.04 3.83 7.79
C ALA A 54 4.26 4.76 7.53
N GLN A 55 5.25 4.32 6.76
CA GLN A 55 6.46 5.10 6.45
C GLN A 55 6.67 5.40 4.97
N ALA A 56 5.76 4.97 4.09
CA ALA A 56 5.98 5.12 2.67
C ALA A 56 5.91 6.58 2.19
N LYS A 57 5.20 7.50 2.86
CA LYS A 57 4.98 8.84 2.30
C LYS A 57 6.27 9.63 2.12
N ASN A 58 7.05 9.84 3.18
CA ASN A 58 8.26 10.66 3.10
C ASN A 58 9.31 10.04 2.17
N ILE A 59 9.45 8.71 2.20
CA ILE A 59 10.36 7.98 1.31
C ILE A 59 9.86 8.07 -0.13
N ALA A 60 8.59 7.81 -0.39
CA ALA A 60 8.03 7.89 -1.74
C ALA A 60 8.12 9.29 -2.32
N SER A 61 7.88 10.34 -1.52
CA SER A 61 8.10 11.73 -1.90
C SER A 61 9.58 11.95 -2.25
N TYR A 62 10.51 11.45 -1.43
CA TYR A 62 11.93 11.57 -1.69
C TYR A 62 12.37 10.89 -2.99
N TYR A 63 11.83 9.70 -3.29
CA TYR A 63 12.03 9.03 -4.58
C TYR A 63 11.51 9.89 -5.74
N ALA A 64 10.29 10.40 -5.62
CA ALA A 64 9.66 11.21 -6.66
C ALA A 64 10.43 12.52 -6.90
N GLU A 65 10.88 13.19 -5.85
CA GLU A 65 11.65 14.44 -5.91
C GLU A 65 13.02 14.28 -6.56
N ASN A 66 13.71 13.15 -6.32
CA ASN A 66 15.10 12.97 -6.72
C ASN A 66 15.29 12.17 -8.01
N LEU A 67 14.28 11.40 -8.45
CA LEU A 67 14.38 10.48 -9.58
C LEU A 67 13.43 10.80 -10.74
N VAL A 68 12.54 11.80 -10.60
CA VAL A 68 11.65 12.26 -11.66
C VAL A 68 12.05 13.65 -12.08
N ASP A 69 12.52 13.79 -13.33
CA ASP A 69 13.03 15.07 -13.84
C ASP A 69 11.91 16.08 -14.11
N SER A 70 10.73 15.61 -14.56
CA SER A 70 9.58 16.46 -14.84
C SER A 70 8.78 16.74 -13.57
N GLU A 71 8.83 17.98 -13.11
CA GLU A 71 8.02 18.46 -11.98
C GLU A 71 6.52 18.32 -12.25
N GLU A 72 6.06 18.61 -13.47
CA GLU A 72 4.65 18.48 -13.86
C GLU A 72 4.17 17.03 -13.70
N LEU A 73 4.91 16.05 -14.24
CA LEU A 73 4.57 14.64 -14.12
C LEU A 73 4.63 14.18 -12.66
N ARG A 74 5.65 14.62 -11.92
CA ARG A 74 5.80 14.32 -10.49
C ARG A 74 4.57 14.77 -9.71
N VAL A 75 4.19 16.06 -9.81
CA VAL A 75 3.05 16.63 -9.07
C VAL A 75 1.75 15.95 -9.47
N LYS A 76 1.51 15.76 -10.78
CA LYS A 76 0.29 15.15 -11.29
C LYS A 76 0.09 13.72 -10.80
N TYR A 77 1.10 12.85 -10.95
CA TYR A 77 0.92 11.44 -10.61
C TYR A 77 1.10 11.15 -9.13
N PHE A 78 2.04 11.83 -8.45
CA PHE A 78 2.24 11.61 -7.03
C PHE A 78 1.01 12.01 -6.21
N SER A 79 0.37 13.14 -6.56
CA SER A 79 -0.88 13.56 -5.90
C SER A 79 -2.04 12.59 -6.11
N ILE A 80 -2.14 11.97 -7.30
CA ILE A 80 -3.14 10.92 -7.57
C ILE A 80 -2.86 9.71 -6.67
N ILE A 81 -1.63 9.20 -6.65
CA ILE A 81 -1.25 8.03 -5.83
C ILE A 81 -1.51 8.30 -4.35
N GLU A 82 -1.11 9.46 -3.85
CA GLU A 82 -1.33 9.86 -2.46
C GLU A 82 -2.83 9.93 -2.12
N ARG A 83 -3.63 10.52 -3.01
CA ARG A 83 -5.08 10.62 -2.81
C ARG A 83 -5.73 9.24 -2.77
N GLU A 84 -5.41 8.36 -3.72
CA GLU A 84 -5.97 6.99 -3.75
C GLU A 84 -5.54 6.19 -2.52
N TYR A 85 -4.29 6.37 -2.05
CA TYR A 85 -3.81 5.79 -0.80
C TYR A 85 -4.65 6.25 0.40
N GLN A 86 -4.88 7.56 0.55
CA GLN A 86 -5.65 8.09 1.69
C GLN A 86 -7.12 7.68 1.64
N MET A 87 -7.73 7.65 0.45
CA MET A 87 -9.09 7.16 0.26
C MET A 87 -9.20 5.69 0.65
N THR A 88 -8.23 4.87 0.24
CA THR A 88 -8.19 3.44 0.59
C THR A 88 -7.97 3.23 2.08
N LYS A 89 -7.01 3.94 2.69
CA LYS A 89 -6.77 3.90 4.15
C LYS A 89 -8.05 4.24 4.91
N THR A 90 -8.71 5.35 4.53
CA THR A 90 -9.93 5.81 5.19
C THR A 90 -11.06 4.79 5.06
N ALA A 91 -11.27 4.23 3.87
CA ALA A 91 -12.30 3.23 3.64
C ALA A 91 -12.06 1.96 4.49
N ILE A 92 -10.81 1.48 4.55
CA ILE A 92 -10.44 0.31 5.35
C ILE A 92 -10.69 0.58 6.85
N LEU A 93 -10.25 1.72 7.37
CA LEU A 93 -10.44 2.07 8.77
C LEU A 93 -11.93 2.17 9.14
N GLN A 94 -12.74 2.78 8.28
CA GLN A 94 -14.18 2.87 8.48
C GLN A 94 -14.86 1.49 8.48
N ILE A 95 -14.51 0.63 7.53
CA ILE A 95 -15.09 -0.72 7.41
C ILE A 95 -14.67 -1.61 8.58
N SER A 96 -13.42 -1.53 9.00
CA SER A 96 -12.86 -2.32 10.11
C SER A 96 -13.16 -1.75 11.50
N GLN A 97 -13.75 -0.54 11.57
CA GLN A 97 -14.00 0.21 12.81
C GLN A 97 -12.72 0.41 13.64
N GLN A 98 -11.61 0.76 12.97
CA GLN A 98 -10.31 1.03 13.58
C GLN A 98 -9.97 2.52 13.44
N ASP A 99 -9.26 3.07 14.42
CA ASP A 99 -8.79 4.47 14.39
C ASP A 99 -7.49 4.57 13.59
N GLU A 100 -6.61 3.57 13.72
CA GLU A 100 -5.35 3.48 13.01
C GLU A 100 -5.06 2.06 12.51
N LEU A 101 -4.25 1.98 11.46
CA LEU A 101 -3.84 0.70 10.90
C LEU A 101 -3.04 -0.11 11.92
N LEU A 102 -3.34 -1.40 12.02
CA LEU A 102 -2.72 -2.33 12.99
C LEU A 102 -3.15 -2.13 14.45
N ASP A 103 -4.30 -1.49 14.72
CA ASP A 103 -4.79 -1.31 16.10
C ASP A 103 -4.96 -2.63 16.86
N GLU A 104 -5.38 -3.68 16.16
CA GLU A 104 -5.59 -5.01 16.74
C GLU A 104 -4.30 -5.83 16.85
N THR A 105 -3.20 -5.37 16.25
CA THR A 105 -1.93 -6.14 16.16
C THR A 105 -0.77 -5.33 16.73
N LEU A 106 -0.90 -4.90 17.98
CA LEU A 106 0.06 -4.01 18.66
C LEU A 106 1.52 -4.51 18.62
N TYR A 107 1.75 -5.81 18.77
CA TYR A 107 3.11 -6.37 18.68
C TYR A 107 3.73 -6.18 17.30
N LEU A 108 2.93 -6.30 16.23
CA LEU A 108 3.37 -6.13 14.85
C LEU A 108 3.61 -4.65 14.55
N ARG A 109 2.72 -3.76 15.01
CA ARG A 109 2.93 -2.32 14.97
C ARG A 109 4.26 -1.95 15.62
N LYS A 110 4.51 -2.44 16.84
CA LYS A 110 5.75 -2.13 17.57
C LYS A 110 7.00 -2.67 16.88
N SER A 111 6.92 -3.88 16.35
CA SER A 111 8.00 -4.50 15.57
C SER A 111 8.32 -3.68 14.31
N ILE A 112 7.30 -3.18 13.61
CA ILE A 112 7.49 -2.28 12.46
C ILE A 112 8.16 -0.98 12.90
N GLU A 113 7.64 -0.30 13.92
CA GLU A 113 8.22 0.95 14.46
C GLU A 113 9.70 0.82 14.83
N LEU A 114 10.11 -0.33 15.38
CA LEU A 114 11.50 -0.58 15.76
C LEU A 114 12.41 -0.84 14.56
N ARG A 115 11.89 -1.43 13.46
CA ARG A 115 12.67 -1.73 12.25
C ARG A 115 12.84 -0.52 11.35
N ASN A 116 11.80 0.27 11.26
CA ASN A 116 11.65 1.45 10.44
C ASN A 116 12.90 2.38 10.43
N PRO A 117 13.47 2.79 11.59
CA PRO A 117 14.70 3.58 11.64
C PRO A 117 15.94 2.97 10.97
N TYR A 118 15.97 1.66 10.75
CA TYR A 118 17.07 0.97 10.05
C TYR A 118 16.80 0.81 8.56
N VAL A 119 15.54 0.82 8.14
CA VAL A 119 15.13 0.68 6.73
C VAL A 119 15.13 2.02 6.01
N ASP A 120 14.74 3.09 6.70
CA ASP A 120 14.65 4.43 6.12
C ASP A 120 16.01 4.87 5.53
N PRO A 121 17.14 4.80 6.26
CA PRO A 121 18.44 5.21 5.72
C PRO A 121 18.85 4.43 4.47
N LEU A 122 18.53 3.13 4.40
CA LEU A 122 18.80 2.31 3.22
C LEU A 122 18.00 2.80 2.01
N SER A 123 16.76 3.22 2.21
CA SER A 123 15.92 3.78 1.16
C SER A 123 16.45 5.13 0.65
N TYR A 124 16.94 5.99 1.54
CA TYR A 124 17.58 7.26 1.16
C TYR A 124 18.89 7.01 0.38
N LEU A 125 19.73 6.08 0.84
CA LEU A 125 20.96 5.71 0.15
C LEU A 125 20.67 5.10 -1.23
N GLN A 126 19.65 4.25 -1.34
CA GLN A 126 19.22 3.67 -2.61
C GLN A 126 18.91 4.74 -3.66
N VAL A 127 18.18 5.80 -3.29
CA VAL A 127 17.89 6.93 -4.20
C VAL A 127 19.16 7.63 -4.66
N GLN A 128 20.13 7.85 -3.76
CA GLN A 128 21.41 8.47 -4.11
C GLN A 128 22.21 7.60 -5.08
N PHE A 129 22.27 6.29 -4.87
CA PHE A 129 22.93 5.36 -5.79
C PHE A 129 22.22 5.31 -7.14
N LEU A 130 20.88 5.22 -7.16
CA LEU A 130 20.09 5.23 -8.39
C LEU A 130 20.31 6.51 -9.20
N LYS A 131 20.39 7.67 -8.55
CA LYS A 131 20.66 8.95 -9.20
C LYS A 131 22.04 8.95 -9.87
N LYS A 132 23.06 8.43 -9.18
CA LYS A 132 24.42 8.28 -9.75
C LYS A 132 24.45 7.28 -10.91
N VAL A 133 23.80 6.12 -10.77
CA VAL A 133 23.69 5.11 -11.83
C VAL A 133 23.06 5.68 -13.11
N ARG A 134 22.04 6.54 -12.97
CA ARG A 134 21.37 7.17 -14.12
C ARG A 134 22.19 8.28 -14.79
N ALA A 135 23.18 8.85 -14.08
CA ALA A 135 24.00 9.96 -14.56
C ALA A 135 25.38 9.54 -15.11
N GLN A 136 25.84 8.32 -14.82
CA GLN A 136 27.19 7.81 -15.11
C GLN A 136 27.27 6.96 -16.39
N GLY A 137 28.45 6.90 -17.00
CA GLY A 137 28.78 5.98 -18.10
C GLY A 137 29.06 4.53 -17.61
N ASP A 138 29.22 3.58 -18.54
CA ASP A 138 29.16 2.13 -18.24
C ASP A 138 30.21 1.60 -17.25
N ASP A 139 31.42 2.18 -17.16
CA ASP A 139 32.51 1.62 -16.34
C ASP A 139 32.31 1.84 -14.83
N GLU A 140 31.80 3.01 -14.39
CA GLU A 140 31.48 3.27 -12.97
C GLU A 140 30.10 2.72 -12.56
N ARG A 141 29.30 2.29 -13.54
CA ARG A 141 27.94 1.82 -13.32
C ARG A 141 27.89 0.50 -12.57
N LYS A 142 28.86 -0.40 -12.78
CA LYS A 142 28.85 -1.75 -12.23
C LYS A 142 28.93 -1.76 -10.69
N SER A 143 29.89 -1.02 -10.12
CA SER A 143 30.05 -0.92 -8.66
C SER A 143 28.88 -0.17 -8.00
N LEU A 144 28.29 0.82 -8.68
CA LEU A 144 27.10 1.50 -8.20
C LEU A 144 25.86 0.58 -8.20
N LEU A 145 25.73 -0.31 -9.17
CA LEU A 145 24.65 -1.30 -9.21
C LEU A 145 24.75 -2.30 -8.05
N ASP A 146 25.95 -2.68 -7.63
CA ASP A 146 26.14 -3.54 -6.46
C ASP A 146 25.58 -2.87 -5.19
N TYR A 147 25.85 -1.57 -4.99
CA TYR A 147 25.27 -0.82 -3.87
C TYR A 147 23.75 -0.69 -3.94
N VAL A 148 23.19 -0.50 -5.14
CA VAL A 148 21.74 -0.52 -5.35
C VAL A 148 21.18 -1.89 -4.95
N LEU A 149 21.79 -2.98 -5.40
CA LEU A 149 21.35 -4.33 -5.06
C LEU A 149 21.40 -4.59 -3.54
N MET A 150 22.50 -4.20 -2.88
CA MET A 150 22.63 -4.30 -1.43
C MET A 150 21.51 -3.52 -0.71
N SER A 151 21.21 -2.30 -1.17
CA SER A 151 20.13 -1.51 -0.59
C SER A 151 18.75 -2.16 -0.79
N ILE A 152 18.49 -2.75 -1.98
CA ILE A 152 17.26 -3.50 -2.25
C ILE A 152 17.12 -4.69 -1.30
N THR A 153 18.19 -5.49 -1.14
CA THR A 153 18.19 -6.64 -0.23
C THR A 153 17.98 -6.21 1.22
N GLY A 154 18.63 -5.13 1.65
CA GLY A 154 18.49 -4.59 3.00
C GLY A 154 17.08 -4.07 3.28
N VAL A 155 16.51 -3.30 2.35
CA VAL A 155 15.11 -2.84 2.42
C VAL A 155 14.17 -4.05 2.45
N ALA A 156 14.27 -4.98 1.50
CA ALA A 156 13.41 -6.17 1.47
C ALA A 156 13.46 -6.97 2.80
N SER A 157 14.66 -7.16 3.35
CA SER A 157 14.86 -7.88 4.62
C SER A 157 14.22 -7.16 5.80
N GLY A 158 14.33 -5.83 5.85
CA GLY A 158 13.69 -5.02 6.90
C GLY A 158 12.18 -4.87 6.72
N LEU A 159 11.70 -4.91 5.48
CA LEU A 159 10.28 -4.82 5.14
C LEU A 159 9.53 -6.13 5.41
N GLN A 160 10.19 -7.29 5.33
CA GLN A 160 9.57 -8.62 5.48
C GLN A 160 8.37 -8.83 4.52
N SER A 161 7.36 -9.59 4.92
CA SER A 161 6.17 -9.87 4.10
C SER A 161 5.36 -8.59 3.85
N THR A 162 5.28 -8.16 2.59
CA THR A 162 4.53 -6.98 2.14
C THR A 162 3.34 -7.32 1.23
N GLY A 163 3.09 -8.61 0.96
CA GLY A 163 2.07 -9.13 0.05
C GLY A 163 1.91 -10.63 0.23
#